data_AF-A0A956NDL0-F1
#
_entry.id   AF-A0A956NDL0-F1
#
_cell.length_a   1.000
_cell.length_b   1.000
_cell.length_c   1.000
_cell.angle_alpha   90.00
_cell.angle_beta   90.00
_cell.angle_gamma   90.00
#
_symmetry.space_group_name_H-M   'P 1'
#
loop_
_entity.id
_entity.type
_entity.pdbx_description
1 polymer ?
#
loop_
_entity_poly.entity_id
_entity_poly.type
_entity_poly.pdbx_seq_one_letter_code
_entity_poly.pdbx_strand_id
1 'polypeptide(L)'
;MSTSLSMMLGLLILALIGDGGFRVLSRLRVVQARSPEEWLGLRILVALALVPAILLAFDLTGVPIGRVSVGSFAALLFGAAFAWNRLRPGSEADRQSSGTRQQPKRSWSAELRDRLTELRRAPVAIVLILATASYAIGSFAYVLSRPPWVYDGAVGWDVVAKVMSYEGKVRSSVFTELQFNAQCVYAPFTSHNQGYWYLFTPDTPRIWVALLVTGFCLVVWSRFRSYTGSPTAAGLITFLLFTPPNLTFHLTVAQTDMPTMVFTTLAFLAAAEFARKEAGILPVIFFSLVASASRTEGVLFATAITVILLLYRKREGLVALWVGAASALFFAFWNLFFIKHLIGYDPGAYFRDSITIDFGRIAEVLTRA
;
A
#
# COMPACT_ATOMS: atom_id res chain seq x y z
N MET A 1 8.29 -28.20 -6.97
CA MET A 1 7.90 -27.07 -7.84
C MET A 1 9.12 -26.17 -7.99
N SER A 2 9.54 -25.79 -9.21
CA SER A 2 10.73 -24.92 -9.36
C SER A 2 10.47 -23.55 -8.70
N THR A 3 11.53 -22.88 -8.24
CA THR A 3 11.43 -21.55 -7.63
C THR A 3 10.73 -20.56 -8.56
N SER A 4 11.02 -20.61 -9.87
CA SER A 4 10.39 -19.78 -10.89
C SER A 4 8.88 -20.03 -11.01
N LEU A 5 8.44 -21.30 -11.04
CA LEU A 5 7.02 -21.63 -11.11
C LEU A 5 6.27 -21.19 -9.86
N SER A 6 6.90 -21.29 -8.68
CA SER A 6 6.33 -20.85 -7.41
C SER A 6 6.18 -19.34 -7.34
N MET A 7 7.21 -18.59 -7.78
CA MET A 7 7.13 -17.14 -7.91
C MET A 7 6.04 -16.71 -8.92
N MET A 8 5.94 -17.35 -10.07
CA MET A 8 4.89 -17.07 -11.07
C MET A 8 3.49 -17.29 -10.50
N LEU A 9 3.30 -18.37 -9.72
CA LEU A 9 2.02 -18.63 -9.04
C LEU A 9 1.71 -17.53 -8.03
N GLY A 10 2.69 -17.11 -7.22
CA GLY A 10 2.53 -15.98 -6.28
C GLY A 10 2.20 -14.67 -6.99
N LEU A 11 2.82 -14.36 -8.12
CA LEU A 11 2.50 -13.18 -8.93
C LEU A 11 1.09 -13.26 -9.53
N LEU A 12 0.68 -14.43 -10.03
CA LEU A 12 -0.65 -14.63 -10.59
C LEU A 12 -1.75 -14.45 -9.54
N ILE A 13 -1.59 -15.04 -8.36
CA ILE A 13 -2.54 -14.90 -7.25
C ILE A 13 -2.63 -13.43 -6.81
N LEU A 14 -1.49 -12.74 -6.69
CA LEU A 14 -1.48 -11.32 -6.35
C LEU A 14 -2.17 -10.48 -7.42
N ALA A 15 -1.98 -10.80 -8.71
CA ALA A 15 -2.65 -10.13 -9.82
C ALA A 15 -4.17 -10.31 -9.78
N LEU A 16 -4.66 -11.50 -9.41
CA LEU A 16 -6.08 -11.78 -9.21
C LEU A 16 -6.66 -10.98 -8.05
N ILE A 17 -5.95 -10.91 -6.90
CA ILE A 17 -6.33 -10.05 -5.76
C ILE A 17 -6.41 -8.59 -6.20
N GLY A 18 -5.39 -8.10 -6.91
CA GLY A 18 -5.33 -6.73 -7.43
C GLY A 18 -6.45 -6.41 -8.41
N ASP A 19 -6.75 -7.30 -9.35
CA ASP A 19 -7.84 -7.13 -10.32
C ASP A 19 -9.22 -7.12 -9.64
N GLY A 20 -9.50 -8.14 -8.82
CA GLY A 20 -10.78 -8.27 -8.13
C GLY A 20 -10.99 -7.11 -7.16
N GLY A 21 -9.99 -6.81 -6.35
CA GLY A 21 -9.97 -5.69 -5.41
C GLY A 21 -10.17 -4.35 -6.11
N PHE A 22 -9.39 -4.05 -7.15
CA PHE A 22 -9.52 -2.79 -7.89
C PHE A 22 -10.91 -2.63 -8.51
N ARG A 23 -11.50 -3.68 -9.08
CA ARG A 23 -12.85 -3.63 -9.66
C ARG A 23 -13.93 -3.34 -8.62
N VAL A 24 -13.84 -3.96 -7.45
CA VAL A 24 -14.78 -3.70 -6.34
C VAL A 24 -14.60 -2.29 -5.80
N LEU A 25 -13.35 -1.89 -5.51
CA LEU A 25 -13.06 -0.56 -4.95
C LEU A 25 -13.37 0.57 -5.94
N SER A 26 -13.16 0.38 -7.24
CA SER A 26 -13.53 1.37 -8.27
C SER A 26 -15.03 1.52 -8.44
N ARG A 27 -15.79 0.41 -8.39
CA ARG A 27 -17.25 0.42 -8.31
C ARG A 27 -17.76 1.23 -7.12
N LEU A 28 -17.11 1.09 -5.97
CA LEU A 28 -17.42 1.83 -4.75
C LEU A 28 -16.84 3.26 -4.75
N ARG A 29 -16.18 3.69 -5.83
CA ARG A 29 -15.50 4.99 -5.95
C ARG A 29 -14.43 5.23 -4.88
N VAL A 30 -13.88 4.17 -4.31
CA VAL A 30 -12.77 4.18 -3.34
C VAL A 30 -11.44 4.38 -4.05
N VAL A 31 -11.27 3.80 -5.24
CA VAL A 31 -10.04 3.92 -6.05
C VAL A 31 -10.43 4.12 -7.50
N GLN A 32 -9.93 5.17 -8.16
CA GLN A 32 -10.21 5.45 -9.56
C GLN A 32 -8.90 5.75 -10.29
N ALA A 33 -8.75 5.17 -11.48
CA ALA A 33 -7.61 5.41 -12.34
C ALA A 33 -7.99 6.39 -13.46
N ARG A 34 -7.13 7.37 -13.71
CA ARG A 34 -7.32 8.39 -14.77
C ARG A 34 -6.59 8.00 -16.07
N SER A 35 -5.67 7.05 -15.98
CA SER A 35 -4.84 6.58 -17.10
C SER A 35 -4.55 5.08 -17.00
N PRO A 36 -4.08 4.43 -18.08
CA PRO A 36 -3.62 3.04 -18.05
C PRO A 36 -2.46 2.80 -17.07
N GLU A 37 -1.51 3.75 -16.95
CA GLU A 37 -0.40 3.65 -16.01
C GLU A 37 -0.88 3.66 -14.57
N GLU A 38 -1.76 4.62 -14.23
CA GLU A 38 -2.36 4.68 -12.89
C GLU A 38 -3.22 3.46 -12.61
N TRP A 39 -3.92 2.92 -13.62
CA TRP A 39 -4.69 1.70 -13.47
C TRP A 39 -3.80 0.51 -13.10
N LEU A 40 -2.69 0.32 -13.81
CA LEU A 40 -1.73 -0.75 -13.50
C LEU A 40 -1.11 -0.53 -12.11
N GLY A 41 -0.67 0.70 -11.83
CA GLY A 41 -0.05 1.05 -10.56
C GLY A 41 -0.99 0.83 -9.37
N LEU A 42 -2.23 1.34 -9.45
CA LEU A 42 -3.24 1.15 -8.41
C LEU A 42 -3.64 -0.31 -8.24
N ARG A 43 -3.68 -1.13 -9.30
CA ARG A 43 -3.94 -2.57 -9.17
C ARG A 43 -2.87 -3.27 -8.33
N ILE A 44 -1.59 -2.94 -8.57
CA ILE A 44 -0.47 -3.50 -7.79
C ILE A 44 -0.60 -3.04 -6.33
N LEU A 45 -0.78 -1.74 -6.09
CA LEU A 45 -0.88 -1.18 -4.74
C LEU A 45 -2.09 -1.69 -3.97
N VAL A 46 -3.25 -1.83 -4.63
CA VAL A 46 -4.45 -2.43 -4.03
C VAL A 46 -4.21 -3.90 -3.69
N ALA A 47 -3.51 -4.66 -4.53
CA ALA A 47 -3.19 -6.05 -4.21
C ALA A 47 -2.38 -6.14 -2.90
N LEU A 48 -1.32 -5.35 -2.79
CA LEU A 48 -0.46 -5.31 -1.60
C LEU A 48 -1.20 -4.79 -0.36
N ALA A 49 -2.13 -3.84 -0.53
CA ALA A 49 -2.97 -3.34 0.56
C ALA A 49 -4.02 -4.34 1.05
N LEU A 50 -4.52 -5.21 0.15
CA LEU A 50 -5.54 -6.20 0.51
C LEU A 50 -4.95 -7.47 1.13
N VAL A 51 -3.70 -7.83 0.82
CA VAL A 51 -3.04 -9.02 1.40
C VAL A 51 -3.15 -9.05 2.94
N PRO A 52 -2.76 -8.01 3.69
CA PRO A 52 -2.89 -8.00 5.15
C PRO A 52 -4.32 -8.22 5.63
N ALA A 53 -5.31 -7.58 4.99
CA ALA A 53 -6.71 -7.72 5.36
C ALA A 53 -7.24 -9.14 5.11
N ILE A 54 -6.84 -9.78 4.01
CA ILE A 54 -7.23 -11.15 3.66
C ILE A 54 -6.65 -12.14 4.67
N LEU A 55 -5.36 -12.03 4.96
CA LEU A 55 -4.67 -12.92 5.88
C LEU A 55 -5.18 -12.77 7.32
N LEU A 56 -5.48 -11.56 7.75
CA LEU A 56 -6.14 -11.30 9.02
C LEU A 56 -7.55 -11.91 9.07
N ALA A 57 -8.34 -11.80 8.00
CA ALA A 57 -9.65 -12.42 7.92
C ALA A 57 -9.57 -13.95 8.02
N PHE A 58 -8.56 -14.57 7.40
CA PHE A 58 -8.31 -16.00 7.54
C PHE A 58 -8.02 -16.41 8.98
N ASP A 59 -7.12 -15.68 9.66
CA ASP A 59 -6.78 -15.96 11.06
C ASP A 59 -7.98 -15.83 12.01
N LEU A 60 -8.81 -14.80 11.80
CA LEU A 60 -10.02 -14.55 12.59
C LEU A 60 -11.13 -15.58 12.32
N THR A 61 -11.17 -16.16 11.13
CA THR A 61 -12.17 -17.17 10.73
C THR A 61 -11.68 -18.60 10.87
N GLY A 62 -10.43 -18.81 11.30
CA GLY A 62 -9.82 -20.13 11.46
C GLY A 62 -9.44 -20.82 10.14
N VAL A 63 -9.45 -20.10 9.01
CA VAL A 63 -8.98 -20.62 7.72
C VAL A 63 -7.45 -20.65 7.72
N PRO A 64 -6.79 -21.80 7.47
CA PRO A 64 -5.34 -21.85 7.42
C PRO A 64 -4.77 -20.97 6.30
N ILE A 65 -3.78 -20.15 6.63
CA ILE A 65 -3.03 -19.33 5.68
C ILE A 65 -2.08 -20.23 4.90
N GLY A 66 -2.45 -20.54 3.65
CA GLY A 66 -1.65 -21.37 2.77
C GLY A 66 -1.90 -21.02 1.30
N ARG A 67 -1.07 -21.57 0.41
CA ARG A 67 -1.14 -21.31 -1.05
C ARG A 67 -2.54 -21.56 -1.62
N VAL A 68 -3.17 -22.66 -1.20
CA VAL A 68 -4.50 -23.07 -1.67
C VAL A 68 -5.56 -22.09 -1.17
N SER A 69 -5.63 -21.84 0.15
CA SER A 69 -6.62 -20.92 0.73
C SER A 69 -6.55 -19.52 0.11
N VAL A 70 -5.33 -18.97 -0.02
CA VAL A 70 -5.11 -17.64 -0.61
C VAL A 70 -5.46 -17.64 -2.10
N GLY A 71 -5.06 -18.67 -2.85
CA GLY A 71 -5.39 -18.82 -4.27
C GLY A 71 -6.90 -18.95 -4.52
N SER A 72 -7.59 -19.76 -3.72
CA SER A 72 -9.05 -19.93 -3.78
C SER A 72 -9.77 -18.63 -3.48
N PHE A 73 -9.37 -17.89 -2.44
CA PHE A 73 -9.96 -16.59 -2.14
C PHE A 73 -9.69 -15.57 -3.24
N ALA A 74 -8.49 -15.52 -3.80
CA ALA A 74 -8.16 -14.63 -4.92
C ALA A 74 -9.04 -14.91 -6.14
N ALA A 75 -9.25 -16.19 -6.48
CA ALA A 75 -10.14 -16.60 -7.55
C ALA A 75 -11.61 -16.22 -7.27
N LEU A 76 -12.09 -16.42 -6.05
CA LEU A 76 -13.43 -16.03 -5.61
C LEU A 76 -13.63 -14.51 -5.68
N LEU A 77 -12.69 -13.72 -5.15
CA LEU A 77 -12.71 -12.26 -5.21
C LEU A 77 -12.77 -11.76 -6.65
N PHE A 78 -11.91 -12.30 -7.52
CA PHE A 78 -11.90 -11.96 -8.94
C PHE A 78 -13.22 -12.33 -9.64
N GLY A 79 -13.71 -13.56 -9.42
CA GLY A 79 -14.94 -14.06 -10.01
C GLY A 79 -16.17 -13.26 -9.57
N ALA A 80 -16.28 -12.97 -8.27
CA ALA A 80 -17.35 -12.14 -7.70
C ALA A 80 -17.30 -10.71 -8.26
N ALA A 81 -16.12 -10.10 -8.33
CA ALA A 81 -15.94 -8.76 -8.91
C ALA A 81 -16.30 -8.73 -10.40
N PHE A 82 -15.94 -9.78 -11.15
CA PHE A 82 -16.30 -9.93 -12.56
C PHE A 82 -17.82 -10.06 -12.75
N ALA A 83 -18.47 -10.94 -11.97
CA ALA A 83 -19.91 -11.14 -12.02
C ALA A 83 -20.68 -9.86 -11.64
N TRP A 84 -20.27 -9.18 -10.56
CA TRP A 84 -20.82 -7.90 -10.14
C TRP A 84 -20.76 -6.86 -11.25
N ASN A 85 -19.63 -6.82 -11.98
CA ASN A 85 -19.46 -5.90 -13.09
C ASN A 85 -20.37 -6.20 -14.28
N ARG A 86 -20.66 -7.47 -14.55
CA ARG A 86 -21.54 -7.90 -15.64
C ARG A 86 -23.02 -7.68 -15.33
N LEU A 87 -23.44 -7.90 -14.08
CA LEU A 87 -24.86 -7.83 -13.68
C LEU A 87 -25.40 -6.40 -13.57
N ARG A 88 -24.52 -5.42 -13.39
CA ARG A 88 -24.91 -4.01 -13.28
C ARG A 88 -24.14 -3.20 -14.34
N PRO A 89 -24.40 -3.40 -15.65
CA PRO A 89 -23.79 -2.55 -16.67
C PRO A 89 -24.15 -1.11 -16.32
N GLY A 90 -23.12 -0.24 -16.22
CA GLY A 90 -23.23 1.07 -15.56
C GLY A 90 -24.50 1.81 -15.96
N SER A 91 -25.32 2.18 -14.97
CA SER A 91 -26.54 2.95 -15.20
C SER A 91 -26.20 4.25 -15.92
N GLU A 92 -27.09 4.75 -16.76
CA GLU A 92 -26.90 6.01 -17.49
C GLU A 92 -26.57 7.20 -16.58
N ALA A 93 -26.90 7.14 -15.28
CA ALA A 93 -26.51 8.12 -14.28
C ALA A 93 -24.99 8.16 -13.97
N ASP A 94 -24.26 7.06 -14.14
CA ASP A 94 -22.78 7.05 -14.07
C ASP A 94 -22.15 7.68 -15.33
N ARG A 95 -22.86 7.67 -16.46
CA ARG A 95 -22.44 8.36 -17.70
C ARG A 95 -22.70 9.87 -17.66
N GLN A 96 -23.69 10.32 -16.90
CA GLN A 96 -24.01 11.75 -16.76
C GLN A 96 -23.26 12.45 -15.60
N SER A 97 -22.96 11.75 -14.51
CA SER A 97 -22.18 12.32 -13.39
C SER A 97 -20.67 12.37 -13.65
N SER A 98 -20.18 11.66 -14.67
CA SER A 98 -18.86 11.85 -15.26
C SER A 98 -18.93 12.91 -16.35
N GLY A 99 -18.99 14.20 -15.97
CA GLY A 99 -18.88 15.33 -16.90
C GLY A 99 -17.54 15.38 -17.67
N THR A 100 -16.66 14.41 -17.46
CA THR A 100 -15.56 14.06 -18.35
C THR A 100 -16.14 13.58 -19.68
N ARG A 101 -16.18 14.48 -20.68
CA ARG A 101 -16.33 14.18 -22.12
C ARG A 101 -15.95 12.72 -22.38
N GLN A 102 -16.93 11.88 -22.68
CA GLN A 102 -16.67 10.56 -23.25
C GLN A 102 -15.93 10.79 -24.56
N GLN A 103 -14.60 10.83 -24.49
CA GLN A 103 -13.79 10.72 -25.69
C GLN A 103 -14.20 9.40 -26.35
N PRO A 104 -14.44 9.40 -27.66
CA PRO A 104 -14.74 8.16 -28.38
C PRO A 104 -13.67 7.14 -28.01
N LYS A 105 -14.07 5.87 -27.83
CA LYS A 105 -13.14 4.75 -27.57
C LYS A 105 -12.10 4.71 -28.70
N ARG A 106 -11.02 5.48 -28.54
CA ARG A 106 -9.88 5.47 -29.44
C ARG A 106 -9.30 4.06 -29.36
N SER A 107 -8.94 3.50 -30.51
CA SER A 107 -8.26 2.20 -30.52
C SER A 107 -7.00 2.33 -29.66
N TRP A 108 -6.68 1.30 -28.87
CA TRP A 108 -5.48 1.27 -28.04
C TRP A 108 -4.21 1.59 -28.84
N SER A 109 -4.18 1.18 -30.11
CA SER A 109 -3.11 1.51 -31.06
C SER A 109 -2.97 3.01 -31.35
N ALA A 110 -4.08 3.76 -31.42
CA ALA A 110 -4.06 5.20 -31.64
C ALA A 110 -3.58 5.94 -30.38
N GLU A 111 -4.07 5.53 -29.21
CA GLU A 111 -3.64 6.10 -27.92
C GLU A 111 -2.13 5.87 -27.69
N LEU A 112 -1.63 4.67 -28.00
CA LEU A 112 -0.21 4.35 -27.88
C LEU A 112 0.65 5.18 -28.84
N ARG A 113 0.22 5.35 -30.10
CA ARG A 113 0.92 6.20 -31.08
C ARG A 113 0.96 7.67 -30.65
N ASP A 114 -0.15 8.20 -30.13
CA ASP A 114 -0.21 9.58 -29.63
C ASP A 114 0.78 9.76 -28.47
N ARG A 115 0.79 8.84 -27.51
CA ARG A 115 1.74 8.84 -26.38
C ARG A 115 3.20 8.74 -26.84
N LEU A 116 3.49 7.85 -27.79
CA LEU A 116 4.84 7.72 -28.35
C LEU A 116 5.27 8.99 -29.09
N THR A 117 4.36 9.63 -29.82
CA THR A 117 4.61 10.91 -30.49
C THR A 117 4.92 12.01 -29.48
N GLU A 118 4.16 12.08 -28.38
CA GLU A 118 4.37 13.04 -27.31
C GLU A 118 5.72 12.81 -26.59
N LEU A 119 6.05 11.56 -26.27
CA LEU A 119 7.34 11.21 -25.67
C LEU A 119 8.51 11.48 -26.60
N ARG A 120 8.36 11.25 -27.92
CA ARG A 120 9.37 11.63 -28.92
C ARG A 120 9.63 13.12 -28.95
N ARG A 121 8.61 13.95 -28.67
CA ARG A 121 8.75 15.41 -28.55
C ARG A 121 9.35 15.85 -27.20
N ALA A 122 9.44 14.94 -26.22
CA ALA A 122 9.99 15.18 -24.89
C ALA A 122 11.10 14.16 -24.57
N PRO A 123 12.26 14.20 -25.26
CA PRO A 123 13.32 13.21 -25.09
C PRO A 123 13.85 13.13 -23.65
N VAL A 124 13.87 14.27 -22.94
CA VAL A 124 14.23 14.32 -21.51
C VAL A 124 13.26 13.50 -20.65
N ALA A 125 11.97 13.48 -20.98
CA ALA A 125 10.99 12.65 -20.29
C ALA A 125 11.32 11.17 -20.42
N ILE A 126 11.78 10.71 -21.60
CA ILE A 126 12.20 9.31 -21.79
C ILE A 126 13.37 8.98 -20.86
N VAL A 127 14.40 9.84 -20.80
CA VAL A 127 15.55 9.64 -19.91
C VAL A 127 15.11 9.58 -18.45
N LEU A 128 14.23 10.49 -18.02
CA LEU A 128 13.72 10.51 -16.65
C LEU A 128 12.82 9.32 -16.31
N ILE A 129 12.03 8.83 -17.27
CA ILE A 129 11.23 7.60 -17.12
C ILE A 129 12.16 6.40 -16.98
N LEU A 130 13.20 6.30 -17.80
CA LEU A 130 14.19 5.22 -17.70
C LEU A 130 14.98 5.29 -16.38
N ALA A 131 15.36 6.48 -15.95
CA ALA A 131 16.00 6.70 -14.65
C ALA A 131 15.06 6.30 -13.49
N THR A 132 13.78 6.65 -13.57
CA THR A 132 12.78 6.23 -12.58
C THR A 132 12.57 4.71 -12.60
N ALA A 133 12.50 4.10 -13.78
CA ALA A 133 12.39 2.65 -13.94
C ALA A 133 13.63 1.92 -13.38
N SER A 134 14.81 2.55 -13.41
CA SER A 134 16.01 1.98 -12.81
C SER A 134 15.89 1.76 -11.30
N TYR A 135 15.07 2.54 -10.57
CA TYR A 135 14.78 2.28 -9.15
C TYR A 135 14.05 0.96 -8.94
N ALA A 136 13.01 0.71 -9.73
CA ALA A 136 12.26 -0.55 -9.67
C ALA A 136 13.13 -1.74 -10.10
N ILE A 137 13.85 -1.61 -11.23
CA ILE A 137 14.75 -2.66 -11.75
C ILE A 137 15.87 -2.95 -10.75
N GLY A 138 16.49 -1.90 -10.20
CA GLY A 138 17.54 -2.01 -9.18
C GLY A 138 17.03 -2.66 -7.90
N SER A 139 15.82 -2.30 -7.46
CA SER A 139 15.13 -2.95 -6.34
C SER A 139 14.91 -4.45 -6.60
N PHE A 140 14.37 -4.82 -7.77
CA PHE A 140 14.22 -6.22 -8.17
C PHE A 140 15.55 -6.95 -8.21
N ALA A 141 16.57 -6.40 -8.88
CA ALA A 141 17.88 -7.01 -9.00
C ALA A 141 18.53 -7.23 -7.62
N TYR A 142 18.39 -6.26 -6.71
CA TYR A 142 18.90 -6.37 -5.35
C TYR A 142 18.15 -7.46 -4.56
N VAL A 143 16.82 -7.40 -4.54
CA VAL A 143 15.97 -8.33 -3.77
C VAL A 143 16.16 -9.77 -4.25
N LEU A 144 16.33 -9.99 -5.55
CA LEU A 144 16.55 -11.32 -6.13
C LEU A 144 17.97 -11.86 -5.90
N SER A 145 18.97 -10.97 -5.75
CA SER A 145 20.38 -11.37 -5.62
C SER A 145 20.86 -11.46 -4.18
N ARG A 146 20.12 -10.90 -3.22
CA ARG A 146 20.53 -10.84 -1.81
C ARG A 146 19.46 -11.48 -0.92
N PRO A 147 19.85 -12.37 0.02
CA PRO A 147 18.94 -12.82 1.05
C PRO A 147 18.48 -11.63 1.93
N PRO A 148 17.37 -11.78 2.67
CA PRO A 148 16.96 -10.82 3.70
C PRO A 148 18.13 -10.46 4.62
N TRP A 149 18.34 -9.17 4.85
CA TRP A 149 19.42 -8.72 5.72
C TRP A 149 19.11 -9.04 7.18
N VAL A 150 20.15 -9.15 8.01
CA VAL A 150 19.97 -9.29 9.47
C VAL A 150 19.14 -8.13 10.01
N TYR A 151 19.22 -6.92 9.43
CA TYR A 151 18.37 -5.79 9.82
C TYR A 151 16.88 -5.99 9.46
N ASP A 152 16.56 -6.65 8.33
CA ASP A 152 15.16 -7.04 8.03
C ASP A 152 14.63 -8.06 9.06
N GLY A 153 15.53 -8.89 9.61
CA GLY A 153 15.27 -9.81 10.71
C GLY A 153 15.35 -9.19 12.12
N ALA A 154 16.13 -8.12 12.31
CA ALA A 154 16.45 -7.54 13.62
C ALA A 154 15.26 -6.76 14.20
N VAL A 155 14.41 -6.23 13.33
CA VAL A 155 13.13 -5.63 13.76
C VAL A 155 11.98 -6.66 13.79
N GLY A 156 12.27 -7.92 13.47
CA GLY A 156 11.44 -9.10 13.74
C GLY A 156 10.26 -9.38 12.81
N TRP A 157 9.93 -8.53 11.82
CA TRP A 157 8.86 -8.83 10.84
C TRP A 157 9.17 -10.04 9.98
N ASP A 158 10.44 -10.24 9.61
CA ASP A 158 10.85 -11.38 8.80
C ASP A 158 10.58 -12.69 9.55
N VAL A 159 10.85 -12.73 10.86
CA VAL A 159 10.56 -13.89 11.71
C VAL A 159 9.06 -14.08 11.85
N VAL A 160 8.29 -13.02 12.11
CA VAL A 160 6.81 -13.07 12.14
C VAL A 160 6.27 -13.61 10.83
N ALA A 161 6.77 -13.13 9.69
CA ALA A 161 6.37 -13.56 8.37
C ALA A 161 6.68 -15.03 8.10
N LYS A 162 7.89 -15.50 8.47
CA LYS A 162 8.30 -16.90 8.37
C LYS A 162 7.39 -17.80 9.19
N VAL A 163 7.22 -17.47 10.48
CA VAL A 163 6.39 -18.27 11.39
C VAL A 163 4.93 -18.27 10.92
N MET A 164 4.40 -17.13 10.49
CA MET A 164 3.05 -17.04 9.92
C MET A 164 2.89 -17.95 8.69
N SER A 165 3.88 -17.95 7.79
CA SER A 165 3.84 -18.80 6.59
C SER A 165 3.99 -20.30 6.89
N TYR A 166 4.70 -20.64 7.97
CA TYR A 166 4.94 -22.02 8.41
C TYR A 166 3.76 -22.59 9.18
N GLU A 167 3.24 -21.85 10.17
CA GLU A 167 2.12 -22.26 11.01
C GLU A 167 0.76 -22.06 10.33
N GLY A 168 0.72 -21.24 9.28
CA GLY A 168 -0.51 -20.89 8.56
C GLY A 168 -1.47 -20.03 9.40
N LYS A 169 -0.95 -19.22 10.33
CA LYS A 169 -1.74 -18.36 11.23
C LYS A 169 -1.01 -17.05 11.48
N VAL A 170 -1.76 -15.95 11.64
CA VAL A 170 -1.18 -14.67 12.07
C VAL A 170 -0.87 -14.73 13.56
N ARG A 171 -1.76 -15.31 14.36
CA ARG A 171 -1.51 -15.59 15.79
C ARG A 171 -0.60 -16.80 15.89
N SER A 172 0.69 -16.51 16.05
CA SER A 172 1.72 -17.54 16.07
C SER A 172 1.93 -18.10 17.48
N SER A 173 2.27 -19.38 17.55
CA SER A 173 2.63 -20.08 18.80
C SER A 173 3.93 -19.57 19.43
N VAL A 174 4.82 -19.01 18.60
CA VAL A 174 6.12 -18.48 19.02
C VAL A 174 5.98 -17.10 19.67
N PHE A 175 4.97 -16.32 19.27
CA PHE A 175 4.82 -14.92 19.65
C PHE A 175 3.68 -14.68 20.66
N THR A 176 2.96 -15.72 21.06
CA THR A 176 1.94 -15.62 22.11
C THR A 176 2.60 -15.55 23.49
N GLU A 177 2.13 -14.64 24.35
CA GLU A 177 2.57 -14.51 25.76
C GLU A 177 4.07 -14.16 25.99
N LEU A 178 4.80 -13.68 24.98
CA LEU A 178 6.18 -13.21 25.16
C LEU A 178 6.27 -11.79 25.75
N GLN A 179 7.26 -11.56 26.63
CA GLN A 179 7.52 -10.25 27.27
C GLN A 179 8.03 -9.16 26.30
N PHE A 180 8.62 -9.55 25.17
CA PHE A 180 8.93 -8.66 24.07
C PHE A 180 8.60 -9.38 22.77
N ASN A 181 7.65 -8.83 22.02
CA ASN A 181 7.19 -9.44 20.79
C ASN A 181 7.32 -8.43 19.65
N ALA A 182 8.20 -8.75 18.70
CA ALA A 182 8.41 -7.92 17.51
C ALA A 182 7.13 -7.77 16.66
N GLN A 183 6.18 -8.70 16.75
CA GLN A 183 4.85 -8.59 16.13
C GLN A 183 4.03 -7.41 16.67
N CYS A 184 4.38 -6.89 17.85
CA CYS A 184 3.59 -5.90 18.58
C CYS A 184 4.07 -4.47 18.38
N VAL A 185 5.25 -4.26 17.82
CA VAL A 185 5.81 -2.91 17.67
C VAL A 185 5.23 -2.21 16.44
N TYR A 186 4.76 -2.96 15.42
CA TYR A 186 4.31 -2.37 14.15
C TYR A 186 3.05 -3.04 13.58
N ALA A 187 2.39 -2.30 12.70
CA ALA A 187 1.15 -2.69 12.04
C ALA A 187 1.38 -3.82 11.00
N PRO A 188 0.34 -4.56 10.60
CA PRO A 188 0.50 -5.86 9.93
C PRO A 188 1.06 -5.80 8.51
N PHE A 189 1.07 -4.66 7.82
CA PHE A 189 1.30 -4.62 6.38
C PHE A 189 2.56 -5.37 5.91
N THR A 190 3.70 -5.05 6.52
CA THR A 190 5.02 -5.56 6.10
C THR A 190 5.13 -7.06 6.37
N SER A 191 4.82 -7.51 7.59
CA SER A 191 4.92 -8.93 7.97
C SER A 191 3.95 -9.81 7.16
N HIS A 192 2.75 -9.33 6.87
CA HIS A 192 1.76 -10.09 6.10
C HIS A 192 2.11 -10.17 4.61
N ASN A 193 2.60 -9.07 4.01
CA ASN A 193 3.08 -9.10 2.63
C ASN A 193 4.33 -9.98 2.48
N GLN A 194 5.26 -9.90 3.43
CA GLN A 194 6.44 -10.75 3.43
C GLN A 194 6.08 -12.23 3.64
N GLY A 195 5.14 -12.50 4.55
CA GLY A 195 4.67 -13.85 4.83
C GLY A 195 3.85 -14.47 3.70
N TYR A 196 3.08 -13.65 2.97
CA TYR A 196 2.48 -14.06 1.69
C TYR A 196 3.56 -14.58 0.73
N TRP A 197 4.66 -13.85 0.55
CA TRP A 197 5.71 -14.28 -0.36
C TRP A 197 6.52 -15.45 0.16
N TYR A 198 6.68 -15.62 1.48
CA TYR A 198 7.23 -16.84 2.06
C TYR A 198 6.44 -18.10 1.68
N LEU A 199 5.12 -17.99 1.48
CA LEU A 199 4.35 -19.12 0.96
C LEU A 199 4.87 -19.56 -0.41
N PHE A 200 5.33 -18.67 -1.27
CA PHE A 200 5.64 -18.97 -2.68
C PHE A 200 7.14 -19.03 -2.99
N THR A 201 7.93 -18.10 -2.47
CA THR A 201 9.36 -17.97 -2.72
C THR A 201 10.10 -17.58 -1.45
N PRO A 202 10.43 -18.57 -0.58
CA PRO A 202 11.14 -18.32 0.67
C PRO A 202 12.48 -17.60 0.51
N ASP A 203 13.13 -17.77 -0.66
CA ASP A 203 14.42 -17.15 -0.95
C ASP A 203 14.30 -15.67 -1.34
N THR A 204 13.12 -15.23 -1.82
CA THR A 204 12.89 -13.85 -2.29
C THR A 204 11.61 -13.21 -1.72
N PRO A 205 11.39 -13.24 -0.39
CA PRO A 205 10.13 -12.86 0.24
C PRO A 205 9.87 -11.34 0.20
N ARG A 206 10.90 -10.55 -0.14
CA ARG A 206 10.85 -9.07 -0.20
C ARG A 206 10.44 -8.53 -1.57
N ILE A 207 10.05 -9.39 -2.52
CA ILE A 207 9.67 -8.97 -3.88
C ILE A 207 8.49 -7.96 -3.89
N TRP A 208 7.66 -7.95 -2.84
CA TRP A 208 6.62 -6.95 -2.67
C TRP A 208 7.15 -5.50 -2.60
N VAL A 209 8.38 -5.27 -2.15
CA VAL A 209 8.98 -3.93 -2.08
C VAL A 209 9.15 -3.37 -3.49
N ALA A 210 9.72 -4.16 -4.40
CA ALA A 210 9.90 -3.75 -5.80
C ALA A 210 8.55 -3.54 -6.51
N LEU A 211 7.55 -4.36 -6.19
CA LEU A 211 6.18 -4.19 -6.68
C LEU A 211 5.53 -2.92 -6.15
N LEU A 212 5.70 -2.61 -4.85
CA LEU A 212 5.18 -1.40 -4.22
C LEU A 212 5.77 -0.14 -4.89
N VAL A 213 7.09 -0.11 -5.07
CA VAL A 213 7.80 0.99 -5.74
C VAL A 213 7.32 1.15 -7.18
N THR A 214 7.22 0.04 -7.92
CA THR A 214 6.71 0.05 -9.31
C THR A 214 5.30 0.63 -9.37
N GLY A 215 4.41 0.14 -8.51
CA GLY A 215 3.03 0.61 -8.44
C GLY A 215 2.95 2.10 -8.11
N PHE A 216 3.74 2.56 -7.14
CA PHE A 216 3.78 3.95 -6.72
C PHE A 216 4.33 4.88 -7.80
N CYS A 217 5.44 4.53 -8.45
CA CYS A 217 6.01 5.31 -9.55
C CYS A 217 4.99 5.53 -10.68
N LEU A 218 4.24 4.48 -11.06
CA LEU A 218 3.21 4.57 -12.10
C LEU A 218 2.07 5.53 -11.71
N VAL A 219 1.60 5.46 -10.45
CA VAL A 219 0.51 6.33 -9.95
C VAL A 219 0.98 7.78 -9.87
N VAL A 220 2.14 8.02 -9.25
CA VAL A 220 2.75 9.35 -9.11
C VAL A 220 2.97 9.98 -10.48
N TRP A 221 3.64 9.27 -11.39
CA TRP A 221 3.88 9.74 -12.76
C TRP A 221 2.57 10.18 -13.42
N SER A 222 1.53 9.33 -13.38
CA SER A 222 0.25 9.65 -13.98
C SER A 222 -0.40 10.89 -13.36
N ARG A 223 -0.43 10.98 -12.03
CA ARG A 223 -1.07 12.09 -11.32
C ARG A 223 -0.34 13.42 -11.56
N PHE A 224 0.98 13.44 -11.42
CA PHE A 224 1.76 14.64 -11.69
C PHE A 224 1.74 15.04 -13.16
N ARG A 225 1.68 14.07 -14.10
CA ARG A 225 1.46 14.38 -15.51
C ARG A 225 0.10 15.06 -15.73
N SER A 226 -0.95 14.60 -15.05
CA SER A 226 -2.26 15.23 -15.13
C SER A 226 -2.29 16.64 -14.52
N TYR A 227 -1.52 16.89 -13.46
CA TYR A 227 -1.45 18.21 -12.81
C TYR A 227 -0.58 19.22 -13.58
N THR A 228 0.53 18.77 -14.16
CA THR A 228 1.50 19.65 -14.82
C THR A 228 1.26 19.78 -16.32
N GLY A 229 0.54 18.85 -16.94
CA GLY A 229 0.42 18.74 -18.39
C GLY A 229 1.72 18.39 -19.11
N SER A 230 2.81 18.12 -18.38
CA SER A 230 4.16 17.95 -18.93
C SER A 230 4.74 16.58 -18.56
N PRO A 231 5.03 15.72 -19.55
CA PRO A 231 5.73 14.45 -19.31
C PRO A 231 7.09 14.67 -18.65
N THR A 232 7.83 15.71 -19.02
CA THR A 232 9.15 15.99 -18.44
C THR A 232 9.05 16.35 -16.96
N ALA A 233 8.10 17.22 -16.58
CA ALA A 233 7.91 17.61 -15.19
C ALA A 233 7.46 16.42 -14.32
N ALA A 234 6.52 15.61 -14.83
CA ALA A 234 6.10 14.39 -14.15
C ALA A 234 7.26 13.40 -13.94
N GLY A 235 8.12 13.25 -14.95
CA GLY A 235 9.30 12.39 -14.88
C GLY A 235 10.32 12.88 -13.88
N LEU A 236 10.56 14.18 -13.87
CA LEU A 236 11.49 14.80 -12.94
C LEU A 236 11.00 14.63 -11.51
N ILE A 237 9.73 14.93 -11.23
CA ILE A 237 9.15 14.76 -9.89
C ILE A 237 9.24 13.29 -9.45
N THR A 238 8.82 12.36 -10.31
CA THR A 238 8.82 10.92 -9.97
C THR A 238 10.24 10.40 -9.74
N PHE A 239 11.21 10.84 -10.54
CA PHE A 239 12.62 10.50 -10.37
C PHE A 239 13.17 11.05 -9.06
N LEU A 240 12.93 12.34 -8.78
CA LEU A 240 13.45 13.02 -7.60
C LEU A 240 12.92 12.44 -6.28
N LEU A 241 11.72 11.84 -6.26
CA LEU A 241 11.17 11.22 -5.05
C LEU A 241 12.10 10.20 -4.40
N PHE A 242 12.87 9.45 -5.21
CA PHE A 242 13.76 8.41 -4.72
C PHE A 242 15.25 8.78 -4.85
N THR A 243 15.57 10.04 -5.12
CA THR A 243 16.96 10.51 -5.09
C THR A 243 17.56 10.64 -3.70
N PRO A 244 16.81 11.00 -2.63
CA PRO A 244 17.38 11.05 -1.29
C PRO A 244 17.96 9.68 -0.88
N PRO A 245 19.23 9.60 -0.42
CA PRO A 245 19.90 8.33 -0.15
C PRO A 245 19.13 7.41 0.81
N ASN A 246 18.47 7.98 1.82
CA ASN A 246 17.66 7.21 2.77
C ASN A 246 16.49 6.53 2.08
N LEU A 247 15.79 7.21 1.16
CA LEU A 247 14.68 6.61 0.42
C LEU A 247 15.16 5.56 -0.58
N THR A 248 16.32 5.77 -1.22
CA THR A 248 16.95 4.77 -2.08
C THR A 248 17.27 3.49 -1.33
N PHE A 249 17.78 3.59 -0.10
CA PHE A 249 18.03 2.43 0.76
C PHE A 249 16.74 1.66 1.04
N HIS A 250 15.65 2.36 1.36
CA HIS A 250 14.34 1.73 1.60
C HIS A 250 13.73 1.02 0.39
N LEU A 251 14.28 1.18 -0.83
CA LEU A 251 13.87 0.42 -2.01
C LEU A 251 14.32 -1.04 -1.97
N THR A 252 15.26 -1.40 -1.10
CA THR A 252 15.88 -2.73 -1.08
C THR A 252 15.64 -3.50 0.22
N VAL A 253 15.16 -2.82 1.26
CA VAL A 253 14.86 -3.39 2.57
C VAL A 253 13.36 -3.50 2.82
N ALA A 254 12.94 -4.56 3.49
CA ALA A 254 11.53 -4.84 3.77
C ALA A 254 11.11 -4.16 5.08
N GLN A 255 11.03 -2.83 5.06
CA GLN A 255 10.70 -2.02 6.21
C GLN A 255 9.30 -1.41 6.11
N THR A 256 8.80 -0.92 7.23
CA THR A 256 7.47 -0.31 7.36
C THR A 256 7.43 1.14 6.86
N ASP A 257 8.59 1.80 6.72
CA ASP A 257 8.74 3.19 6.27
C ASP A 257 8.26 3.39 4.83
N MET A 258 8.71 2.55 3.90
CA MET A 258 8.37 2.65 2.48
C MET A 258 6.86 2.55 2.22
N PRO A 259 6.14 1.50 2.68
CA PRO A 259 4.68 1.45 2.49
C PRO A 259 3.96 2.61 3.19
N THR A 260 4.41 3.03 4.37
CA THR A 260 3.82 4.19 5.06
C THR A 260 3.98 5.46 4.25
N MET A 261 5.17 5.74 3.72
CA MET A 261 5.45 6.88 2.85
C MET A 261 4.57 6.84 1.59
N VAL A 262 4.50 5.68 0.91
CA VAL A 262 3.70 5.49 -0.30
C VAL A 262 2.23 5.82 -0.03
N PHE A 263 1.61 5.16 0.96
CA PHE A 263 0.18 5.32 1.20
C PHE A 263 -0.17 6.66 1.86
N THR A 264 0.72 7.24 2.66
CA THR A 264 0.54 8.61 3.19
C THR A 264 0.59 9.63 2.06
N THR A 265 1.54 9.50 1.12
CA THR A 265 1.62 10.38 -0.06
C THR A 265 0.35 10.28 -0.90
N LEU A 266 -0.14 9.06 -1.15
CA LEU A 266 -1.39 8.85 -1.89
C LEU A 266 -2.62 9.40 -1.15
N ALA A 267 -2.64 9.35 0.19
CA ALA A 267 -3.67 9.97 1.00
C ALA A 267 -3.65 11.50 0.88
N PHE A 268 -2.47 12.14 0.91
CA PHE A 268 -2.34 13.58 0.68
C PHE A 268 -2.77 13.99 -0.74
N LEU A 269 -2.37 13.24 -1.77
CA LEU A 269 -2.80 13.50 -3.14
C LEU A 269 -4.32 13.35 -3.27
N ALA A 270 -4.91 12.30 -2.69
CA ALA A 270 -6.35 12.11 -2.67
C ALA A 270 -7.07 13.23 -1.90
N ALA A 271 -6.51 13.69 -0.77
CA ALA A 271 -7.07 14.79 0.01
C ALA A 271 -7.05 16.11 -0.78
N ALA A 272 -5.98 16.37 -1.53
CA ALA A 272 -5.88 17.52 -2.42
C ALA A 272 -6.90 17.45 -3.56
N GLU A 273 -7.17 16.27 -4.12
CA GLU A 273 -8.21 16.06 -5.14
C GLU A 273 -9.62 16.24 -4.56
N PHE A 274 -9.87 15.72 -3.36
CA PHE A 274 -11.14 15.93 -2.65
C PHE A 274 -11.38 17.42 -2.33
N ALA A 275 -10.35 18.12 -1.84
CA ALA A 275 -10.40 19.55 -1.60
C ALA A 275 -10.76 20.35 -2.86
N ARG A 276 -10.24 19.93 -4.03
CA ARG A 276 -10.52 20.47 -5.36
C ARG A 276 -11.84 20.01 -5.99
N LYS A 277 -12.62 19.15 -5.33
CA LYS A 277 -13.86 18.52 -5.85
C LYS A 277 -13.64 17.62 -7.09
N GLU A 278 -12.42 17.14 -7.29
CA GLU A 278 -12.09 16.23 -8.40
C GLU A 278 -12.37 14.76 -8.04
N ALA A 279 -12.37 14.43 -6.75
CA ALA A 279 -12.59 13.07 -6.23
C ALA A 279 -13.45 13.08 -4.96
N GLY A 280 -13.98 11.92 -4.58
CA GLY A 280 -14.68 11.73 -3.30
C GLY A 280 -13.74 11.59 -2.11
N ILE A 281 -14.30 11.44 -0.90
CA ILE A 281 -13.52 11.24 0.34
C ILE A 281 -12.95 9.81 0.46
N LEU A 282 -13.59 8.82 -0.17
CA LEU A 282 -13.29 7.40 0.04
C LEU A 282 -11.84 7.02 -0.30
N PRO A 283 -11.20 7.55 -1.37
CA PRO A 283 -9.77 7.34 -1.59
C PRO A 283 -8.88 7.87 -0.46
N VAL A 284 -9.25 9.01 0.15
CA VAL A 284 -8.52 9.58 1.29
C VAL A 284 -8.57 8.63 2.48
N ILE A 285 -9.77 8.13 2.80
CA ILE A 285 -9.99 7.18 3.90
C ILE A 285 -9.20 5.89 3.64
N PHE A 286 -9.30 5.33 2.44
CA PHE A 286 -8.63 4.09 2.08
C PHE A 286 -7.12 4.19 2.19
N PHE A 287 -6.49 5.19 1.58
CA PHE A 287 -5.04 5.33 1.65
C PHE A 287 -4.54 5.69 3.05
N SER A 288 -5.29 6.50 3.82
CA SER A 288 -4.94 6.82 5.23
C SER A 288 -5.02 5.58 6.13
N LEU A 289 -6.04 4.74 5.93
CA LEU A 289 -6.20 3.47 6.63
C LEU A 289 -5.04 2.52 6.31
N VAL A 290 -4.67 2.36 5.04
CA VAL A 290 -3.55 1.49 4.64
C VAL A 290 -2.21 2.02 5.16
N ALA A 291 -2.02 3.34 5.19
CA ALA A 291 -0.85 3.94 5.83
C ALA A 291 -0.79 3.60 7.33
N SER A 292 -1.93 3.67 8.03
CA SER A 292 -2.05 3.29 9.45
C SER A 292 -1.85 1.78 9.69
N ALA A 293 -2.20 0.96 8.70
CA ALA A 293 -1.93 -0.48 8.69
C ALA A 293 -0.48 -0.83 8.34
N SER A 294 0.27 0.13 7.81
CA SER A 294 1.70 0.01 7.52
C SER A 294 2.56 0.39 8.71
N ARG A 295 2.19 1.51 9.37
CA ARG A 295 2.78 1.99 10.62
C ARG A 295 1.70 2.63 11.47
N THR A 296 1.76 2.39 12.77
CA THR A 296 0.77 2.93 13.72
C THR A 296 0.82 4.46 13.79
N GLU A 297 1.97 5.10 13.55
CA GLU A 297 2.09 6.57 13.44
C GLU A 297 1.32 7.14 12.25
N GLY A 298 0.90 6.30 11.29
CA GLY A 298 -0.02 6.67 10.21
C GLY A 298 -1.32 7.33 10.69
N VAL A 299 -1.75 7.03 11.93
CA VAL A 299 -2.91 7.68 12.55
C VAL A 299 -2.70 9.18 12.76
N LEU A 300 -1.46 9.62 12.99
CA LEU A 300 -1.12 11.04 13.16
C LEU A 300 -1.25 11.79 11.83
N PHE A 301 -0.78 11.18 10.73
CA PHE A 301 -0.97 11.74 9.40
C PHE A 301 -2.46 11.79 9.00
N ALA A 302 -3.23 10.74 9.30
CA ALA A 302 -4.67 10.73 9.08
C ALA A 302 -5.39 11.83 9.90
N THR A 303 -4.93 12.08 11.14
CA THR A 303 -5.42 13.16 11.99
C THR A 303 -5.09 14.53 11.39
N ALA A 304 -3.86 14.74 10.93
CA ALA A 304 -3.45 15.98 10.27
C ALA A 304 -4.28 16.25 9.00
N ILE A 305 -4.47 15.24 8.14
CA ILE A 305 -5.34 15.34 6.95
C ILE A 305 -6.78 15.69 7.36
N THR A 306 -7.31 15.05 8.42
CA THR A 306 -8.65 15.32 8.93
C THR A 306 -8.78 16.78 9.35
N VAL A 307 -7.84 17.31 10.14
CA VAL A 307 -7.83 18.72 10.56
C VAL A 307 -7.78 19.67 9.37
N ILE A 308 -6.87 19.43 8.41
CA ILE A 308 -6.75 20.24 7.20
C ILE A 308 -8.07 20.25 6.42
N LEU A 309 -8.70 19.08 6.24
CA LEU A 309 -9.98 18.97 5.53
C LEU A 309 -11.14 19.62 6.29
N LEU A 310 -11.19 19.53 7.62
CA LEU A 310 -12.18 20.24 8.44
C LEU A 310 -12.07 21.76 8.27
N LEU A 311 -10.84 22.29 8.25
CA LEU A 311 -10.57 23.72 8.06
C LEU A 311 -10.94 24.18 6.64
N TYR A 312 -10.59 23.40 5.61
CA TYR A 312 -10.79 23.75 4.21
C TYR A 312 -12.20 23.45 3.67
N ARG A 313 -12.89 22.43 4.22
CA ARG A 313 -14.18 21.91 3.74
C ARG A 313 -15.25 21.91 4.84
N LYS A 314 -15.45 23.04 5.53
CA LYS A 314 -16.37 23.16 6.69
C LYS A 314 -17.74 22.49 6.52
N ARG A 315 -18.38 22.59 5.34
CA ARG A 315 -19.70 21.98 5.06
C ARG A 315 -19.69 20.45 4.92
N GLU A 316 -18.55 19.87 4.56
CA GLU A 316 -18.34 18.42 4.44
C GLU A 316 -17.51 17.89 5.63
N GLY A 317 -17.37 18.69 6.68
CA GLY A 317 -16.45 18.40 7.78
C GLY A 317 -16.78 17.08 8.50
N LEU A 318 -18.07 16.76 8.66
CA LEU A 318 -18.48 15.47 9.25
C LEU A 318 -18.00 14.27 8.43
N VAL A 319 -17.94 14.41 7.10
CA VAL A 319 -17.45 13.36 6.22
C VAL A 319 -15.93 13.23 6.33
N ALA A 320 -15.21 14.33 6.52
CA ALA A 320 -13.77 14.32 6.74
C ALA A 320 -13.36 13.61 8.05
N LEU A 321 -14.22 13.62 9.09
CA LEU A 321 -13.96 12.89 10.34
C LEU A 321 -13.77 11.38 10.13
N TRP A 322 -14.35 10.81 9.07
CA TRP A 322 -14.16 9.39 8.75
C TRP A 322 -12.71 9.03 8.39
N VAL A 323 -11.90 10.00 7.93
CA VAL A 323 -10.47 9.76 7.66
C VAL A 323 -9.75 9.42 8.96
N GLY A 324 -9.86 10.28 9.97
CA GLY A 324 -9.28 10.05 11.29
C GLY A 324 -9.93 8.86 12.00
N ALA A 325 -11.27 8.76 11.97
CA ALA A 325 -12.00 7.70 12.67
C ALA A 325 -11.66 6.31 12.15
N ALA A 326 -11.59 6.09 10.82
CA ALA A 326 -11.25 4.78 10.26
C ALA A 326 -9.82 4.34 10.66
N SER A 327 -8.85 5.25 10.57
CA SER A 327 -7.47 5.01 10.99
C SER A 327 -7.37 4.73 12.50
N ALA A 328 -8.07 5.50 13.34
CA ALA A 328 -8.09 5.29 14.78
C ALA A 328 -8.77 3.98 15.18
N LEU A 329 -9.87 3.62 14.51
CA LEU A 329 -10.55 2.33 14.73
C LEU A 329 -9.65 1.17 14.36
N PHE A 330 -8.90 1.25 13.26
CA PHE A 330 -7.94 0.22 12.91
C PHE A 330 -6.79 0.16 13.93
N PHE A 331 -6.26 1.30 14.36
CA PHE A 331 -5.24 1.35 15.42
C PHE A 331 -5.73 0.67 16.70
N ALA A 332 -6.97 0.95 17.13
CA ALA A 332 -7.57 0.34 18.30
C ALA A 332 -7.81 -1.16 18.10
N PHE A 333 -8.34 -1.56 16.94
CA PHE A 333 -8.53 -2.96 16.58
C PHE A 333 -7.20 -3.72 16.61
N TRP A 334 -6.14 -3.21 16.00
CA TRP A 334 -4.84 -3.87 15.98
C TRP A 334 -4.23 -3.93 17.38
N ASN A 335 -4.06 -2.79 18.05
CA ASN A 335 -3.28 -2.75 19.28
C ASN A 335 -4.06 -3.27 20.51
N LEU A 336 -5.36 -2.95 20.62
CA LEU A 336 -6.15 -3.31 21.80
C LEU A 336 -6.80 -4.67 21.67
N PHE A 337 -7.41 -4.95 20.53
CA PHE A 337 -8.09 -6.23 20.33
C PHE A 337 -7.11 -7.30 19.87
N PHE A 338 -6.40 -7.09 18.76
CA PHE A 338 -5.55 -8.15 18.20
C PHE A 338 -4.30 -8.42 19.05
N ILE A 339 -3.48 -7.39 19.30
CA ILE A 339 -2.23 -7.55 20.06
C ILE A 339 -2.52 -7.80 21.55
N LYS A 340 -3.26 -6.92 22.22
CA LYS A 340 -3.47 -7.05 23.66
C LYS A 340 -4.39 -8.20 24.05
N HIS A 341 -5.54 -8.35 23.41
CA HIS A 341 -6.50 -9.37 23.82
C HIS A 341 -6.22 -10.75 23.19
N LEU A 342 -5.93 -10.82 21.89
CA LEU A 342 -5.76 -12.12 21.22
C LEU A 342 -4.34 -12.70 21.29
N ILE A 343 -3.29 -11.87 21.26
CA ILE A 343 -1.89 -12.33 21.42
C ILE A 343 -1.46 -12.36 22.89
N GLY A 344 -2.11 -11.57 23.75
CA GLY A 344 -1.81 -11.53 25.18
C GLY A 344 -0.61 -10.63 25.53
N TYR A 345 -0.28 -9.66 24.68
CA TYR A 345 0.82 -8.72 24.92
C TYR A 345 0.30 -7.30 25.10
N ASP A 346 0.65 -6.62 26.21
CA ASP A 346 0.31 -5.21 26.42
C ASP A 346 1.53 -4.30 26.12
N PRO A 347 1.59 -3.64 24.94
CA PRO A 347 2.69 -2.73 24.64
C PRO A 347 2.78 -1.59 25.65
N GLY A 348 1.64 -1.13 26.18
CA GLY A 348 1.58 -0.03 27.12
C GLY A 348 2.17 -0.40 28.48
N ALA A 349 2.04 -1.66 28.93
CA ALA A 349 2.68 -2.13 30.15
C ALA A 349 4.21 -2.11 30.00
N TYR A 350 4.73 -2.67 28.90
CA TYR A 350 6.17 -2.64 28.61
C TYR A 350 6.75 -1.21 28.65
N PHE A 351 6.09 -0.26 27.98
CA PHE A 351 6.55 1.13 27.96
C PHE A 351 6.44 1.84 29.31
N ARG A 352 5.36 1.61 30.07
CA ARG A 352 5.19 2.20 31.41
C ARG A 352 6.21 1.70 32.42
N ASP A 353 6.54 0.41 32.35
CA ASP A 353 7.33 -0.25 33.38
C ASP A 353 8.83 -0.30 33.04
N SER A 354 9.18 -0.20 31.75
CA SER A 354 10.56 -0.40 31.26
C SER A 354 11.23 0.87 30.72
N ILE A 355 10.48 1.94 30.42
CA ILE A 355 11.03 3.21 29.93
C ILE A 355 10.76 4.31 30.95
N THR A 356 11.75 4.62 31.79
CA THR A 356 11.76 5.88 32.55
C THR A 356 11.88 7.05 31.57
N ILE A 357 10.81 7.83 31.45
CA ILE A 357 10.81 9.04 30.64
C ILE A 357 11.68 10.09 31.35
N ASP A 358 12.91 10.25 30.87
CA ASP A 358 13.82 11.31 31.33
C ASP A 358 13.49 12.63 30.62
N PHE A 359 12.54 13.37 31.20
CA PHE A 359 12.15 14.69 30.69
C PHE A 359 13.32 15.67 30.63
N GLY A 360 14.32 15.53 31.50
CA GLY A 360 15.52 16.37 31.50
C GLY A 360 16.35 16.13 30.24
N ARG A 361 16.58 14.86 29.90
CA ARG A 361 17.27 14.48 28.65
C ARG A 361 16.47 14.87 27.41
N ILE A 362 15.14 14.72 27.43
CA ILE A 362 14.27 15.15 26.31
C ILE A 362 14.40 16.66 26.09
N ALA A 363 14.32 17.47 27.15
CA ALA A 363 14.50 18.92 27.07
C ALA A 363 15.91 19.31 26.59
N GLU A 364 16.95 18.64 27.08
CA GLU A 364 18.34 18.84 26.61
C GLU A 364 18.48 18.55 25.11
N VAL A 365 17.89 17.46 24.60
CA VAL A 365 17.92 17.12 23.17
C VAL A 365 17.15 18.14 22.34
N LEU A 366 15.94 18.53 22.78
CA LEU A 366 15.09 19.50 22.07
C LEU A 366 15.67 20.93 22.06
N THR A 367 16.53 21.27 23.01
CA THR A 367 17.21 22.58 23.05
C THR A 367 18.50 22.61 22.24
N ARG A 368 19.09 21.44 21.93
CA ARG A 368 20.32 21.30 21.15
C ARG A 368 20.10 20.97 19.68
N ALA A 369 18.99 20.33 19.35
CA ALA A 369 18.51 20.14 17.98
C ALA A 369 17.85 21.43 17.48
#